data_AF-A0A537E0F9-F1
#
_entry.id   AF-A0A537E0F9-F1
#
_cell.length_a   1.000
_cell.length_b   1.000
_cell.length_c   1.000
_cell.angle_alpha   90.00
_cell.angle_beta   90.00
_cell.angle_gamma   90.00
#
_symmetry.space_group_name_H-M   'P 1'
#
loop_
_entity.id
_entity.type
_entity.pdbx_description
1 polymer ?
#
loop_
_entity_poly.entity_id
_entity_poly.type
_entity_poly.pdbx_seq_one_letter_code
_entity_poly.pdbx_strand_id
1 'polypeptide(L)' 'PDTVGIFILPPSIEELERRMRARGQDAEDVIQRRMQNAREELSHAGEFKYAIINNHFDNARQQLADIIRTEREKHGPHHR' A
#
# COMPACT_ATOMS: atom_id res chain seq x y z
N PRO A 1 -3.49 -22.14 1.88
CA PRO A 1 -4.14 -20.87 2.25
C PRO A 1 -3.90 -19.84 1.15
N ASP A 2 -4.96 -19.39 0.48
CA ASP A 2 -4.84 -18.33 -0.53
C ASP A 2 -4.60 -17.00 0.18
N THR A 3 -3.62 -16.23 -0.30
CA THR A 3 -3.28 -14.91 0.26
C THR A 3 -3.70 -13.83 -0.72
N VAL A 4 -4.32 -12.77 -0.21
CA VAL A 4 -4.69 -11.59 -0.99
C VAL A 4 -3.71 -10.46 -0.68
N GLY A 5 -2.87 -10.12 -1.65
CA GLY A 5 -1.98 -8.96 -1.55
C GLY A 5 -2.73 -7.66 -1.85
N ILE A 6 -2.57 -6.66 -0.98
CA ILE A 6 -3.09 -5.30 -1.13
C ILE A 6 -1.92 -4.33 -1.04
N PHE A 7 -1.68 -3.56 -2.10
CA PHE A 7 -0.62 -2.56 -2.13
C PHE A 7 -1.19 -1.17 -1.79
N ILE A 8 -0.56 -0.46 -0.85
CA ILE A 8 -0.99 0.89 -0.45
C ILE A 8 0.00 1.90 -1.05
N LEU A 9 -0.44 2.53 -2.13
CA LEU A 9 0.34 3.51 -2.90
C LEU A 9 0.30 4.88 -2.21
N PRO A 10 1.43 5.59 -2.06
CA PRO A 10 1.38 7.03 -1.87
C PRO A 10 0.79 7.71 -3.13
N PRO A 11 0.21 8.93 -3.02
CA PRO A 11 -0.33 9.63 -4.18
C PRO A 11 0.75 10.07 -5.18
N SER A 12 2.00 10.22 -4.71
CA SER A 12 3.17 10.42 -5.55
C SER A 12 4.45 10.01 -4.82
N ILE A 13 5.55 9.88 -5.57
CA ILE A 13 6.89 9.62 -5.03
C ILE A 13 7.36 10.77 -4.14
N GLU A 14 7.05 12.00 -4.49
CA GLU A 14 7.42 13.19 -3.74
C GLU A 14 6.70 13.23 -2.38
N GLU A 15 5.43 12.83 -2.35
CA GLU A 15 4.68 12.73 -1.10
C GLU A 15 5.21 11.61 -0.19
N LEU A 16 5.65 10.49 -0.78
CA LEU A 16 6.31 9.43 -0.02
C LEU A 16 7.58 9.94 0.65
N GLU A 17 8.44 10.63 -0.11
CA GLU A 17 9.67 11.22 0.39
C GLU A 17 9.38 12.24 1.50
N ARG A 18 8.41 13.14 1.28
CA ARG A 18 7.97 14.12 2.28
C ARG A 18 7.56 13.43 3.58
N ARG A 19 6.77 12.36 3.51
CA ARG A 19 6.34 11.60 4.70
C ARG A 19 7.49 10.89 5.40
N MET A 20 8.45 10.34 4.67
CA MET A 20 9.64 9.72 5.26
C MET A 20 10.49 10.77 6.00
N ARG A 21 10.75 11.90 5.36
CA ARG A 21 11.48 13.04 5.95
C ARG A 21 10.77 13.63 7.16
N ALA A 22 9.46 13.82 7.08
CA ALA A 22 8.65 14.39 8.16
C ALA A 22 8.63 13.53 9.43
N ARG A 23 8.89 12.22 9.32
CA ARG A 23 9.06 11.34 10.49
C ARG A 23 10.34 11.67 11.27
N GLY A 24 11.34 12.30 10.65
CA GLY A 24 12.57 12.76 11.31
C GLY A 24 13.41 11.65 11.94
N GLN A 25 13.15 10.39 11.59
CA GLN A 25 13.75 9.21 12.22
C GLN A 25 14.89 8.59 11.42
N ASP A 26 14.99 8.93 10.13
CA ASP A 26 15.94 8.34 9.20
C ASP A 26 16.97 9.39 8.76
N ALA A 27 18.22 8.99 8.62
CA ALA A 27 19.26 9.80 8.00
C ALA A 27 19.04 9.92 6.48
N GLU A 28 19.65 10.93 5.85
CA GLU A 28 19.45 11.25 4.44
C GLU A 28 19.75 10.07 3.51
N ASP A 29 20.86 9.37 3.76
CA ASP A 29 21.31 8.20 3.02
C ASP A 29 20.31 7.04 3.11
N VAL A 30 19.72 6.85 4.29
CA VAL A 30 18.66 5.85 4.52
C VAL A 30 17.40 6.22 3.74
N ILE A 31 17.00 7.49 3.75
CA ILE A 31 15.84 7.97 3.00
C ILE A 31 16.04 7.72 1.50
N GLN A 32 17.19 8.10 0.94
CA GLN A 32 17.47 7.89 -0.49
C GLN A 32 17.43 6.41 -0.88
N ARG A 33 18.02 5.54 -0.07
CA ARG A 33 17.97 4.08 -0.31
C ARG A 33 16.56 3.53 -0.24
N ARG A 34 15.74 3.97 0.72
CA ARG A 34 14.33 3.55 0.83
C ARG A 34 13.50 4.08 -0.34
N MET A 35 13.77 5.29 -0.82
CA MET A 35 13.12 5.87 -1.99
C MET A 35 13.47 5.12 -3.28
N GLN A 36 14.71 4.66 -3.42
CA GLN A 36 15.13 3.78 -4.53
C GLN A 36 14.32 2.48 -4.50
N ASN A 37 14.30 1.79 -3.36
CA ASN A 37 13.54 0.54 -3.20
C ASN A 37 12.04 0.75 -3.46
N ALA A 38 11.46 1.85 -2.97
CA ALA A 38 10.04 2.14 -3.19
C ALA A 38 9.72 2.36 -4.68
N ARG A 39 10.62 2.97 -5.46
CA ARG A 39 10.45 3.09 -6.92
C ARG A 39 10.45 1.73 -7.61
N GLU A 40 11.33 0.83 -7.18
CA GLU A 40 11.38 -0.54 -7.69
C GLU A 40 10.10 -1.30 -7.33
N GLU A 41 9.66 -1.25 -6.07
CA GLU A 41 8.42 -1.89 -5.62
C GLU A 41 7.18 -1.35 -6.36
N LEU A 42 7.13 -0.05 -6.64
CA LEU A 42 6.05 0.55 -7.43
C LEU A 42 5.97 0.02 -8.86
N SER A 43 7.10 -0.36 -9.46
CA SER A 43 7.12 -0.99 -10.79
C SER A 43 6.46 -2.37 -10.79
N HIS A 44 6.50 -3.07 -9.66
CA HIS A 44 5.87 -4.37 -9.42
C HIS A 44 4.44 -4.24 -8.85
N ALA A 45 3.93 -3.03 -8.62
CA ALA A 45 2.62 -2.83 -7.99
C ALA A 45 1.46 -3.49 -8.79
N GLY A 46 1.63 -3.70 -10.09
CA GLY A 46 0.67 -4.41 -10.94
C GLY A 46 0.52 -5.91 -10.65
N GLU A 47 1.42 -6.50 -9.85
CA GLU A 47 1.36 -7.91 -9.43
C GLU A 47 0.40 -8.14 -8.26
N PHE A 48 -0.01 -7.08 -7.56
CA PHE A 48 -0.94 -7.17 -6.44
C PHE A 48 -2.39 -7.21 -6.93
N LYS A 49 -3.23 -8.01 -6.26
CA LYS A 49 -4.66 -8.13 -6.59
C LYS A 49 -5.42 -6.82 -6.40
N TYR A 50 -4.99 -6.00 -5.45
CA TYR A 50 -5.58 -4.69 -5.16
C TYR A 50 -4.50 -3.64 -4.94
N ALA A 51 -4.78 -2.42 -5.39
CA ALA A 51 -3.97 -1.24 -5.11
C ALA A 51 -4.86 -0.10 -4.58
N ILE A 52 -4.42 0.58 -3.51
CA ILE A 52 -5.13 1.68 -2.87
C ILE A 52 -4.23 2.92 -2.88
N ILE A 53 -4.68 4.01 -3.49
CA ILE A 53 -3.95 5.29 -3.45
C ILE A 53 -4.29 6.03 -2.15
N ASN A 54 -3.32 6.16 -1.27
CA ASN A 54 -3.42 6.80 0.04
C ASN A 54 -3.19 8.31 -0.02
N ASN A 55 -4.05 8.99 -0.79
CA ASN A 55 -4.10 10.46 -0.83
C ASN A 55 -4.85 11.03 0.38
N HIS A 56 -6.02 10.45 0.70
CA HIS A 56 -6.82 10.78 1.87
C HIS A 56 -6.98 9.55 2.76
N PHE A 57 -6.60 9.69 4.04
CA PHE A 57 -6.58 8.58 4.99
C PHE A 57 -7.95 7.90 5.11
N ASP A 58 -9.02 8.68 5.27
CA ASP A 58 -10.37 8.12 5.44
C ASP A 58 -10.85 7.34 4.22
N ASN A 59 -10.54 7.84 3.02
CA ASN A 59 -10.90 7.16 1.77
C ASN A 59 -10.11 5.86 1.61
N ALA A 60 -8.81 5.87 1.92
CA ALA A 60 -7.96 4.68 1.85
C ALA A 60 -8.39 3.63 2.88
N ARG A 61 -8.76 4.07 4.09
CA ARG A 61 -9.28 3.21 5.16
C ARG A 61 -10.59 2.55 4.76
N GLN A 62 -11.50 3.30 4.16
CA GLN A 62 -12.79 2.77 3.69
C GLN A 62 -12.59 1.72 2.59
N GLN A 63 -11.76 2.03 1.58
CA GLN A 63 -11.44 1.09 0.50
C GLN A 63 -10.82 -0.22 1.03
N LEU A 64 -9.89 -0.11 1.99
CA LEU A 64 -9.28 -1.28 2.62
C LEU A 64 -10.33 -2.15 3.33
N ALA A 65 -11.24 -1.54 4.09
CA ALA A 65 -12.31 -2.26 4.77
C ALA A 65 -13.25 -2.98 3.77
N ASP A 66 -13.58 -2.33 2.67
CA ASP A 66 -14.44 -2.91 1.62
C ASP A 66 -13.77 -4.09 0.90
N ILE A 67 -12.47 -4.00 0.61
CA ILE A 67 -11.69 -5.11 0.04
C ILE A 67 -11.67 -6.29 1.00
N ILE A 68 -11.36 -6.06 2.28
CA ILE A 68 -11.32 -7.13 3.29
C ILE A 68 -12.69 -7.81 3.43
N ARG A 69 -13.78 -7.03 3.51
CA ARG A 69 -15.14 -7.59 3.58
C ARG A 69 -15.43 -8.49 2.39
N THR A 70 -15.16 -7.99 1.18
CA THR A 70 -15.40 -8.72 -0.08
C THR A 70 -14.62 -10.04 -0.13
N GLU A 71 -13.35 -10.03 0.26
CA GLU A 71 -12.53 -11.25 0.23
C GLU A 71 -12.96 -12.26 1.30
N ARG A 72 -13.40 -11.79 2.48
CA ARG A 72 -13.97 -12.65 3.52
C ARG A 72 -15.26 -13.33 3.08
N GLU A 73 -16.13 -12.65 2.32
CA GLU A 73 -17.35 -13.24 1.78
C GLU A 73 -17.04 -14.33 0.74
N LYS A 74 -16.10 -14.06 -0.18
CA LYS A 74 -15.66 -15.05 -1.19
C LYS A 74 -15.03 -16.30 -0.60
N HIS A 75 -14.35 -16.18 0.54
CA HIS A 75 -13.64 -17.29 1.20
C HIS A 75 -14.40 -17.83 2.43
N GLY A 76 -15.63 -17.34 2.66
CA GLY A 76 -16.49 -17.76 3.75
C GLY A 76 -17.07 -19.17 3.51
N PRO A 77 -17.68 -19.79 4.53
CA PRO A 77 -18.14 -21.18 4.50
C PRO A 77 -19.23 -21.48 3.46
N HIS A 78 -19.75 -20.48 2.75
CA HIS A 78 -20.77 -20.64 1.71
C HIS A 78 -20.22 -21.04 0.33
N HIS A 79 -18.89 -21.22 0.19
CA HIS A 79 -18.25 -21.54 -1.10
C HIS A 79 -17.38 -22.81 -1.09
N ARG A 80 -17.65 -23.76 -0.18
CA ARG A 80 -17.10 -25.12 -0.22
C ARG A 80 -18.19 -26.17 -0.32
#